data_AF-A0A843FTA1-F1
#
_entry.id   AF-A0A843FTA1-F1
#
_cell.length_a   1.000
_cell.length_b   1.000
_cell.length_c   1.000
_cell.angle_alpha   90.00
_cell.angle_beta   90.00
_cell.angle_gamma   90.00
#
_symmetry.space_group_name_H-M   'P 1'
#
loop_
_entity.id
_entity.type
_entity.pdbx_description
1 polymer ?
#
loop_
_entity_poly.entity_id
_entity_poly.type
_entity_poly.pdbx_seq_one_letter_code
_entity_poly.pdbx_strand_id
1 'polypeptide(L)'
;MKSAFLSLRNMGIITREIAGREVRITDCASSVCFITFFADFDEGSLDEIMNAIPEVKVAAMKVVDWNQELSPWKADPAFGEEGFGDGAGGTLSFIIDELMPEIGCERYLIGGYSLAGLFSLWVCYQSD
;
A
#
# COMPACT_ATOMS: atom_id res chain seq x y z
N MET A 1 -7.78 -34.83 -12.97
CA MET A 1 -7.48 -33.40 -13.20
C MET A 1 -7.02 -32.81 -11.88
N LYS A 2 -5.74 -32.42 -11.82
CA LYS A 2 -5.13 -31.78 -10.66
C LYS A 2 -5.80 -30.41 -10.46
N SER A 3 -6.51 -30.20 -9.36
CA SER A 3 -6.68 -28.84 -8.83
C SER A 3 -5.83 -28.78 -7.57
N ALA A 4 -4.63 -28.24 -7.76
CA ALA A 4 -3.78 -27.82 -6.67
C ALA A 4 -4.47 -26.62 -6.00
N PHE A 5 -5.43 -26.89 -5.12
CA PHE A 5 -5.62 -26.01 -3.98
C PHE A 5 -4.34 -26.16 -3.17
N LEU A 6 -3.39 -25.24 -3.42
CA LEU A 6 -2.35 -24.98 -2.45
C LEU A 6 -3.08 -24.84 -1.10
N SER A 7 -2.72 -25.73 -0.17
CA SER A 7 -2.82 -25.42 1.24
C SER A 7 -2.30 -23.99 1.38
N LEU A 8 -3.20 -23.04 1.64
CA LEU A 8 -2.86 -21.69 2.04
C LEU A 8 -1.95 -21.89 3.25
N ARG A 9 -0.64 -21.92 3.03
CA ARG A 9 0.31 -21.62 4.10
C ARG A 9 -0.17 -20.26 4.58
N ASN A 10 -0.59 -20.17 5.84
CA ASN A 10 -0.68 -18.87 6.50
C ASN A 10 0.71 -18.26 6.36
N MET A 11 0.92 -17.44 5.33
CA MET A 11 2.09 -16.61 5.21
C MET A 11 1.96 -15.62 6.34
N GLY A 12 2.95 -15.60 7.23
CA GLY A 12 2.91 -14.70 8.37
C GLY A 12 2.83 -13.26 7.87
N ILE A 13 1.92 -12.46 8.41
CA ILE A 13 1.93 -11.02 8.23
C ILE A 13 2.64 -10.43 9.45
N ILE A 14 3.67 -9.63 9.20
CA ILE A 14 4.36 -8.87 10.24
C ILE A 14 3.89 -7.43 10.19
N THR A 15 3.54 -6.88 11.35
CA THR A 15 3.32 -5.43 11.49
C THR A 15 4.62 -4.78 11.93
N ARG A 16 5.00 -3.71 11.25
CA ARG A 16 6.15 -2.86 11.60
C ARG A 16 5.74 -1.40 11.65
N GLU A 17 6.46 -0.64 12.45
CA GLU A 17 6.45 0.81 12.37
C GLU A 17 7.72 1.25 11.62
N ILE A 18 7.54 1.97 10.51
CA ILE A 18 8.62 2.46 9.64
C ILE A 18 8.44 3.96 9.53
N ALA A 19 9.43 4.74 9.98
CA ALA A 19 9.38 6.21 10.06
C ALA A 19 8.05 6.76 10.63
N GLY A 20 7.51 6.10 11.68
CA GLY A 20 6.26 6.50 12.34
C GLY A 20 4.97 6.08 11.63
N ARG A 21 5.05 5.28 10.56
CA ARG A 21 3.90 4.70 9.85
C ARG A 21 3.80 3.21 10.11
N GLU A 22 2.59 2.75 10.42
CA GLU A 22 2.30 1.32 10.51
C GLU A 22 2.27 0.70 9.09
N VAL A 23 3.01 -0.39 8.91
CA VAL A 23 3.05 -1.16 7.68
C VAL A 23 2.93 -2.64 8.00
N ARG A 24 1.97 -3.31 7.34
CA ARG A 24 1.82 -4.77 7.38
C ARG A 24 2.52 -5.38 6.18
N ILE A 25 3.34 -6.40 6.40
CA ILE A 25 4.17 -7.00 5.36
C ILE A 25 3.98 -8.52 5.38
N THR A 26 3.68 -9.12 4.23
CA THR A 26 3.64 -10.58 4.10
C THR A 26 5.05 -11.17 4.13
N ASP A 27 5.22 -12.30 4.82
CA ASP A 27 6.42 -13.13 4.76
C ASP A 27 6.52 -13.82 3.39
N CYS A 28 7.21 -13.17 2.45
CA CYS A 28 7.46 -13.65 1.11
C CYS A 28 8.89 -13.31 0.68
N ALA A 29 9.61 -14.28 0.11
CA ALA A 29 10.99 -14.09 -0.36
C ALA A 29 11.08 -13.40 -1.74
N SER A 30 9.96 -12.96 -2.32
CA SER A 30 9.95 -12.28 -3.62
C SER A 30 10.75 -10.97 -3.56
N SER A 31 11.51 -10.70 -4.63
CA SER A 31 12.22 -9.44 -4.83
C SER A 31 11.33 -8.31 -5.37
N VAL A 32 10.07 -8.63 -5.71
CA VAL A 32 9.03 -7.68 -6.13
C VAL A 32 8.04 -7.51 -5.00
N CYS A 33 7.72 -6.24 -4.67
CA CYS A 33 6.70 -5.90 -3.70
C CYS A 33 5.46 -5.28 -4.36
N PHE A 34 4.26 -5.59 -3.86
CA PHE A 34 3.04 -4.84 -4.13
C PHE A 34 2.73 -3.93 -2.94
N ILE A 35 2.76 -2.62 -3.18
CA ILE A 35 2.42 -1.60 -2.20
C ILE A 35 0.93 -1.28 -2.30
N THR A 36 0.23 -1.38 -1.16
CA THR A 36 -1.19 -1.03 -1.01
C THR A 36 -1.41 -0.24 0.26
N PHE A 37 -2.64 0.22 0.47
CA PHE A 37 -3.02 1.13 1.55
C PHE A 37 -4.21 0.58 2.31
N PHE A 38 -4.29 0.88 3.61
CA PHE A 38 -5.42 0.50 4.45
C PHE A 38 -5.71 1.55 5.53
N ALA A 39 -6.91 1.48 6.09
CA ALA A 39 -7.34 2.24 7.26
C ALA A 39 -7.92 1.31 8.34
N ASP A 40 -8.34 1.87 9.48
CA ASP A 40 -8.89 1.10 10.61
C ASP A 40 -10.09 0.22 10.22
N PHE A 41 -10.90 0.65 9.23
CA PHE A 41 -12.06 -0.11 8.79
C PHE A 41 -11.72 -1.33 7.92
N ASP A 42 -10.50 -1.42 7.39
CA ASP A 42 -10.04 -2.55 6.56
C ASP A 42 -9.46 -3.69 7.40
N GLU A 43 -9.16 -3.47 8.69
CA GLU A 43 -8.37 -4.41 9.49
C GLU A 43 -8.97 -5.82 9.57
N GLY A 44 -10.30 -5.95 9.48
CA GLY A 44 -11.00 -7.24 9.53
C GLY A 44 -10.82 -8.12 8.28
N SER A 45 -10.44 -7.55 7.14
CA SER A 45 -10.27 -8.26 5.86
C SER A 45 -8.88 -8.13 5.25
N LEU A 46 -8.04 -7.26 5.82
CA LEU A 46 -6.72 -6.95 5.26
C LEU A 46 -5.84 -8.18 5.11
N ASP A 47 -5.79 -9.05 6.12
CA ASP A 47 -4.96 -10.24 6.09
C ASP A 47 -5.37 -11.22 4.97
N GLU A 48 -6.68 -11.33 4.70
CA GLU A 48 -7.21 -12.14 3.58
C GLU A 48 -6.80 -11.53 2.24
N ILE A 49 -6.95 -10.21 2.08
CA ILE A 49 -6.61 -9.47 0.86
C ILE A 49 -5.11 -9.59 0.57
N MET A 50 -4.26 -9.38 1.57
CA MET A 50 -2.80 -9.47 1.43
C MET A 50 -2.33 -10.88 1.06
N ASN A 51 -2.98 -11.92 1.61
CA ASN A 51 -2.63 -13.31 1.32
C ASN A 51 -3.29 -13.87 0.04
N ALA A 52 -4.12 -13.08 -0.66
CA ALA A 52 -4.74 -13.50 -1.92
C ALA A 52 -3.74 -13.65 -3.08
N ILE A 53 -2.53 -13.10 -2.96
CA ILE A 53 -1.45 -13.16 -3.96
C ILE A 53 -0.16 -13.68 -3.32
N PRO A 54 -0.09 -14.97 -2.93
CA PRO A 54 1.01 -15.51 -2.13
C PRO A 54 2.38 -15.50 -2.83
N GLU A 55 2.41 -15.34 -4.16
CA GLU A 55 3.64 -15.30 -4.94
C GLU A 55 4.35 -13.93 -4.92
N VAL A 56 3.70 -12.89 -4.38
CA VAL A 56 4.22 -11.52 -4.33
C VAL A 56 4.32 -11.06 -2.88
N LYS A 57 5.39 -10.33 -2.54
CA LYS A 57 5.47 -9.69 -1.23
C LYS A 57 4.49 -8.52 -1.20
N VAL A 58 3.55 -8.48 -0.28
CA VAL A 58 2.63 -7.35 -0.12
C VAL A 58 3.07 -6.51 1.07
N ALA A 59 3.16 -5.19 0.89
CA ALA A 59 3.30 -4.22 1.97
C ALA A 59 2.08 -3.29 1.96
N ALA A 60 1.25 -3.38 2.99
CA ALA A 60 0.09 -2.53 3.19
C ALA A 60 0.46 -1.43 4.19
N MET A 61 0.43 -0.17 3.76
CA MET A 61 0.72 0.98 4.61
C MET A 61 -0.58 1.57 5.16
N LYS A 62 -0.60 1.87 6.46
CA LYS A 62 -1.70 2.55 7.10
C LYS A 62 -1.70 4.03 6.70
N VAL A 63 -2.85 4.54 6.29
CA VAL A 63 -3.06 5.95 5.93
C VAL A 63 -4.18 6.49 6.81
N VAL A 64 -3.90 7.57 7.53
CA VAL A 64 -4.82 8.13 8.53
C VAL A 64 -5.73 9.16 7.87
N ASP A 65 -5.15 10.09 7.10
CA ASP A 65 -5.88 11.09 6.35
C ASP A 65 -5.68 10.85 4.85
N TRP A 66 -6.56 10.04 4.26
CA TRP A 66 -6.47 9.68 2.86
C TRP A 66 -6.54 10.90 1.94
N ASN A 67 -7.43 11.85 2.25
CA ASN A 67 -7.64 13.04 1.44
C ASN A 67 -6.39 13.94 1.46
N GLN A 68 -5.71 14.09 2.59
CA GLN A 68 -4.48 14.85 2.66
C GLN A 68 -3.29 14.09 2.06
N GLU A 69 -3.12 12.81 2.41
CA GLU A 69 -1.88 12.06 2.18
C GLU A 69 -1.77 11.46 0.78
N LEU A 70 -2.90 11.08 0.14
CA LEU A 70 -2.90 10.41 -1.16
C LEU A 70 -3.25 11.35 -2.32
N SER A 71 -3.73 12.56 -2.02
CA SER A 71 -4.12 13.52 -3.05
C SER A 71 -2.91 14.21 -3.65
N PRO A 72 -2.77 14.24 -5.00
CA PRO A 72 -1.60 14.86 -5.61
C PRO A 72 -1.67 16.38 -5.72
N TRP A 73 -2.85 16.97 -5.59
CA TRP A 73 -3.05 18.41 -5.56
C TRP A 73 -4.31 18.74 -4.77
N LYS A 74 -4.31 19.95 -4.19
CA LYS A 74 -5.47 20.46 -3.48
C LYS A 74 -6.68 20.56 -4.40
N ALA A 75 -7.82 20.12 -3.91
CA ALA A 75 -9.10 20.27 -4.58
C ALA A 75 -10.23 20.40 -3.55
N ASP A 76 -11.31 21.07 -3.95
CA ASP A 76 -12.52 21.13 -3.14
C ASP A 76 -13.11 19.71 -2.95
N PRO A 77 -13.85 19.48 -1.85
CA PRO A 77 -14.51 18.20 -1.63
C PRO A 77 -15.43 17.86 -2.80
N ALA A 78 -15.27 16.66 -3.36
CA ALA A 78 -16.24 16.12 -4.30
C ALA A 78 -17.56 15.76 -3.57
N PHE A 79 -17.44 15.36 -2.31
CA PHE A 79 -18.53 15.06 -1.38
C PHE A 79 -18.12 15.49 0.03
N GLY A 80 -19.09 15.88 0.86
CA GLY A 80 -18.82 16.29 2.24
C GLY A 80 -18.16 17.66 2.35
N GLU A 81 -17.49 17.91 3.47
CA GLU A 81 -16.84 19.20 3.79
C GLU A 81 -15.31 19.15 3.73
N GLU A 82 -14.71 17.96 3.74
CA GLU A 82 -13.26 17.77 3.75
C GLU A 82 -12.69 17.78 2.34
N GLY A 83 -11.89 18.79 2.02
CA GLY A 83 -11.19 18.90 0.74
C GLY A 83 -10.04 17.90 0.59
N PHE A 84 -9.54 17.78 -0.63
CA PHE A 84 -8.35 17.02 -0.98
C PHE A 84 -7.10 17.88 -0.76
N GLY A 85 -6.03 17.25 -0.27
CA GLY A 85 -4.73 17.89 0.00
C GLY A 85 -3.71 17.71 -1.11
N ASP A 86 -2.45 17.97 -0.78
CA ASP A 86 -1.28 17.91 -1.68
C ASP A 86 -0.17 17.00 -1.12
N GLY A 87 -0.52 16.06 -0.24
CA GLY A 87 0.44 15.22 0.49
C GLY A 87 1.03 14.05 -0.30
N ALA A 88 0.56 13.76 -1.52
CA ALA A 88 1.02 12.60 -2.29
C ALA A 88 2.54 12.55 -2.46
N GLY A 89 3.20 13.71 -2.65
CA GLY A 89 4.65 13.78 -2.77
C GLY A 89 5.37 13.25 -1.52
N GLY A 90 4.92 13.65 -0.33
CA GLY A 90 5.48 13.15 0.93
C GLY A 90 5.24 11.66 1.13
N THR A 91 4.07 11.17 0.72
CA THR A 91 3.75 9.74 0.76
C THR A 91 4.63 8.93 -0.20
N LEU A 92 4.89 9.44 -1.42
CA LEU A 92 5.80 8.80 -2.37
C LEU A 92 7.25 8.79 -1.87
N SER A 93 7.73 9.90 -1.29
CA SER A 93 9.05 9.95 -0.65
C SER A 93 9.17 8.92 0.46
N PHE A 94 8.18 8.79 1.34
CA PHE A 94 8.19 7.73 2.35
C PHE A 94 8.31 6.33 1.73
N ILE A 95 7.56 6.05 0.65
CA ILE A 95 7.63 4.74 0.00
C ILE A 95 9.04 4.47 -0.52
N ILE A 96 9.62 5.42 -1.26
CA ILE A 96 10.92 5.23 -1.94
C ILE A 96 12.08 5.24 -0.93
N ASP A 97 12.08 6.20 -0.01
CA ASP A 97 13.24 6.53 0.81
C ASP A 97 13.26 5.74 2.14
N GLU A 98 12.10 5.34 2.66
CA GLU A 98 11.99 4.67 3.96
C GLU A 98 11.50 3.22 3.83
N LEU A 99 10.38 3.00 3.15
CA LEU A 99 9.73 1.69 3.09
C LEU A 99 10.51 0.69 2.24
N MET A 100 10.85 1.05 1.00
CA MET A 100 11.51 0.14 0.06
C MET A 100 12.86 -0.40 0.57
N PRO A 101 13.74 0.43 1.16
CA PRO A 101 14.97 -0.05 1.80
C PRO A 101 14.72 -1.02 2.96
N GLU A 102 13.73 -0.73 3.81
CA GLU A 102 13.41 -1.56 4.99
C GLU A 102 12.87 -2.94 4.60
N ILE A 103 12.04 -3.03 3.54
CA ILE A 103 11.49 -4.31 3.08
C ILE A 103 12.41 -5.09 2.14
N GLY A 104 13.52 -4.48 1.72
CA GLY A 104 14.56 -5.09 0.89
C GLY A 104 14.09 -5.46 -0.52
N CYS A 105 13.22 -4.66 -1.13
CA CYS A 105 12.72 -4.90 -2.48
C CYS A 105 13.38 -3.94 -3.48
N GLU A 106 13.72 -4.44 -4.68
CA GLU A 106 14.34 -3.63 -5.74
C GLU A 106 13.30 -3.05 -6.70
N ARG A 107 12.13 -3.69 -6.78
CA ARG A 107 11.04 -3.32 -7.68
C ARG A 107 9.74 -3.36 -6.91
N TYR A 108 8.87 -2.41 -7.22
CA TYR A 108 7.54 -2.38 -6.67
C TYR A 108 6.48 -2.17 -7.73
N LEU A 109 5.32 -2.72 -7.45
CA LEU A 109 4.03 -2.38 -8.03
C LEU A 109 3.27 -1.59 -6.97
N ILE A 110 2.44 -0.64 -7.37
CA ILE A 110 1.63 0.15 -6.45
C ILE A 110 0.18 0.18 -6.94
N GLY A 111 -0.76 0.00 -6.02
CA GLY A 111 -2.16 -0.09 -6.38
C GLY A 111 -3.09 0.13 -5.19
N GLY A 112 -4.32 0.52 -5.50
CA GLY A 112 -5.38 0.65 -4.52
C GLY A 112 -6.70 1.06 -5.17
N TYR A 113 -7.78 0.99 -4.39
CA TYR A 113 -9.11 1.38 -4.86
C TYR A 113 -9.37 2.87 -4.62
N SER A 114 -10.21 3.48 -5.46
CA SER A 114 -10.64 4.88 -5.32
C SER A 114 -9.46 5.86 -5.29
N LEU A 115 -9.31 6.67 -4.24
CA LEU A 115 -8.25 7.67 -4.11
C LEU A 115 -6.84 7.05 -4.15
N ALA A 116 -6.65 5.87 -3.57
CA ALA A 116 -5.38 5.14 -3.66
C ALA A 116 -5.07 4.70 -5.10
N GLY A 117 -6.10 4.48 -5.92
CA GLY A 117 -5.95 4.22 -7.36
C GLY A 117 -5.48 5.45 -8.12
N LEU A 118 -6.05 6.62 -7.83
CA LEU A 118 -5.57 7.90 -8.37
C LEU A 118 -4.11 8.17 -7.96
N PHE A 119 -3.78 7.97 -6.69
CA PHE A 119 -2.41 8.07 -6.19
C PHE A 119 -1.46 7.16 -6.96
N SER A 120 -1.82 5.89 -7.14
CA SER A 120 -1.00 4.91 -7.85
C SER A 120 -0.73 5.31 -9.30
N LEU A 121 -1.74 5.82 -10.00
CA LEU A 121 -1.56 6.36 -11.36
C LEU A 121 -0.63 7.58 -11.34
N TRP A 122 -0.87 8.52 -10.44
CA TRP A 122 -0.04 9.72 -10.31
C TRP A 122 1.43 9.39 -10.02
N VAL A 123 1.71 8.40 -9.16
CA VAL A 123 3.07 7.90 -8.87
C VAL A 123 3.76 7.44 -10.15
N CYS A 124 3.07 6.69 -11.02
CA CYS A 124 3.64 6.23 -12.29
C CYS A 124 3.96 7.38 -13.28
N TYR A 125 3.39 8.56 -13.07
CA TYR A 125 3.71 9.78 -13.84
C TYR A 125 4.80 10.63 -13.20
N GLN A 126 5.25 10.31 -11.98
CA GLN A 126 6.40 10.96 -11.38
C GLN A 126 7.67 10.38 -12.02
N SER A 127 8.06 10.97 -13.15
CA SER A 127 9.38 10.74 -13.76
C SER A 127 10.35 11.81 -13.27
N ASP A 128 11.60 11.42 -13.09
CA ASP A 128 12.73 12.34 -12.90
C ASP A 128 12.91 13.30 -14.10
#